data_AF-A0A0J1DD40-F1
#
_entry.id   AF-A0A0J1DD40-F1
#
_cell.length_a   1.000
_cell.length_b   1.000
_cell.length_c   1.000
_cell.angle_alpha   90.00
_cell.angle_beta   90.00
_cell.angle_gamma   90.00
#
_symmetry.space_group_name_H-M   'P 1'
#
loop_
_entity.id
_entity.type
_entity.pdbx_description
1 polymer ?
#
loop_
_entity_poly.entity_id
_entity_poly.type
_entity_poly.pdbx_seq_one_letter_code
_entity_poly.pdbx_strand_id
1 'polypeptide(L)' 'MTDKFEMQAGSASNVRNARMQVGLRNSKGEIYREVGITGLSEFLSFVQYLQDIGLVDELAAASGPRGGYDAIFGA' A
#
# COMPACT_ATOMS: atom_id res chain seq x y z
N MET A 1 -5.83 -2.34 24.23
CA MET A 1 -5.22 -1.77 23.02
C MET A 1 -5.53 -2.74 21.90
N THR A 2 -6.60 -2.52 21.13
CA THR A 2 -7.05 -3.49 20.12
C THR A 2 -6.22 -3.29 18.86
N ASP A 3 -5.46 -4.30 18.49
CA ASP A 3 -4.70 -4.40 17.24
C ASP A 3 -5.71 -4.32 16.07
N LYS A 4 -5.91 -3.11 15.51
CA LYS A 4 -6.97 -2.81 14.52
C LYS A 4 -6.47 -2.97 13.09
N PHE A 5 -5.56 -3.91 12.86
CA PHE A 5 -5.08 -4.27 11.53
C PHE A 5 -5.10 -5.79 11.39
N GLU A 6 -6.30 -6.37 11.26
CA GLU A 6 -6.41 -7.72 10.71
C GLU A 6 -6.09 -7.65 9.22
N MET A 7 -4.81 -7.67 8.87
CA MET A 7 -4.36 -7.92 7.50
C MET A 7 -4.70 -9.37 7.15
N GLN A 8 -5.93 -9.63 6.71
CA GLN A 8 -6.24 -10.89 6.05
C GLN A 8 -5.42 -10.95 4.76
N ALA A 9 -4.52 -11.92 4.67
CA ALA A 9 -3.84 -12.26 3.43
C ALA A 9 -4.89 -12.77 2.42
N GLY A 10 -5.48 -11.85 1.66
CA GLY A 10 -6.28 -12.20 0.50
C GLY A 10 -5.43 -13.00 -0.48
N SER A 11 -6.00 -14.03 -1.11
CA SER A 11 -5.34 -14.73 -2.21
C SER A 11 -4.86 -13.70 -3.26
N ALA A 12 -3.75 -13.95 -3.96
CA ALA A 12 -3.19 -13.00 -4.94
C ALA A 12 -4.22 -12.47 -5.97
N SER A 13 -5.26 -13.26 -6.24
CA SER A 13 -6.43 -12.91 -7.05
C SER A 13 -7.29 -11.78 -6.46
N ASN A 14 -7.44 -11.73 -5.13
CA ASN A 14 -8.19 -10.68 -4.42
C ASN A 14 -7.37 -9.40 -4.31
N VAL A 15 -6.05 -9.52 -4.15
CA VAL A 15 -5.13 -8.38 -4.19
C VAL A 15 -5.26 -7.67 -5.54
N ARG A 16 -5.11 -8.37 -6.67
CA ARG A 16 -5.19 -7.78 -8.02
C ARG A 16 -6.57 -7.20 -8.42
N ASN A 17 -7.65 -7.66 -7.79
CA ASN A 17 -9.01 -7.15 -8.02
C ASN A 17 -9.42 -6.06 -7.02
N ALA A 18 -8.54 -5.71 -6.07
CA ALA A 18 -8.85 -4.67 -5.12
C ALA A 18 -8.84 -3.31 -5.81
N ARG A 19 -9.76 -2.43 -5.36
CA ARG A 19 -9.98 -1.11 -5.95
C ARG A 19 -8.76 -0.20 -5.84
N MET A 20 -7.94 -0.38 -4.81
CA MET A 20 -6.70 0.37 -4.60
C MET A 20 -5.53 -0.58 -4.37
N GLN A 21 -4.40 -0.27 -4.98
CA GLN A 21 -3.16 -1.05 -4.87
C GLN A 21 -2.06 -0.23 -4.22
N VAL A 22 -1.38 -0.80 -3.23
CA VAL A 22 -0.20 -0.22 -2.59
C VAL A 22 1.00 -1.11 -2.83
N GLY A 23 2.06 -0.55 -3.39
CA GLY A 23 3.34 -1.23 -3.58
C GLY A 23 4.32 -0.86 -2.46
N LEU A 24 5.03 -1.85 -1.92
CA LEU A 24 6.15 -1.63 -1.00
C LEU A 24 7.46 -1.94 -1.71
N ARG A 25 8.39 -0.98 -1.66
CA ARG A 25 9.66 -1.02 -2.34
C ARG A 25 10.81 -1.34 -1.38
N ASN A 26 11.74 -2.15 -1.86
CA ASN A 26 12.97 -2.44 -1.12
C ASN A 26 14.05 -1.37 -1.41
N SER A 27 15.18 -1.45 -0.72
CA SER A 27 16.32 -0.54 -0.93
C SER A 27 16.96 -0.61 -2.32
N LYS A 28 16.59 -1.59 -3.15
CA LYS A 28 17.03 -1.72 -4.54
C LYS A 28 16.08 -1.05 -5.53
N GLY A 29 14.97 -0.48 -5.07
CA GLY A 29 13.97 0.12 -5.94
C GLY A 29 12.93 -0.86 -6.50
N GLU A 30 12.89 -2.10 -6.02
CA GLU A 30 11.99 -3.14 -6.52
C GLU A 30 10.77 -3.28 -5.61
N ILE A 31 9.57 -3.43 -6.19
CA ILE A 31 8.38 -3.78 -5.42
C ILE A 31 8.49 -5.22 -4.95
N TYR A 32 8.61 -5.43 -3.64
CA TYR A 32 8.77 -6.75 -3.04
C TYR A 32 7.47 -7.26 -2.39
N ARG A 33 6.52 -6.35 -2.13
CA ARG A 33 5.20 -6.68 -1.58
C ARG A 33 4.14 -5.76 -2.17
N GLU A 34 3.00 -6.36 -2.51
CA GLU A 34 1.81 -5.68 -3.01
C GLU A 34 0.69 -5.84 -1.98
N VAL A 35 -0.09 -4.79 -1.75
CA VAL A 35 -1.24 -4.79 -0.84
C VAL A 35 -2.45 -4.24 -1.59
N GLY A 36 -3.46 -5.08 -1.74
CA GLY A 36 -4.72 -4.72 -2.37
C GLY A 36 -5.74 -4.35 -1.31
N ILE A 37 -6.30 -3.15 -1.41
CA ILE A 37 -7.26 -2.62 -0.43
C ILE A 37 -8.57 -2.28 -1.14
N THR A 38 -9.68 -2.74 -0.55
CA THR A 38 -11.00 -2.59 -1.16
C THR A 38 -11.72 -1.33 -0.66
N GLY A 39 -11.56 -0.96 0.61
CA GLY A 39 -12.18 0.21 1.23
C GLY A 39 -11.27 1.44 1.32
N LEU A 40 -11.82 2.63 1.05
CA LEU A 40 -11.06 3.89 1.13
C LEU A 40 -10.54 4.16 2.56
N SER A 41 -11.34 3.87 3.59
CA SER A 41 -10.95 4.07 4.99
C SER A 41 -9.78 3.18 5.41
N GLU A 42 -9.76 1.93 4.93
CA GLU A 42 -8.67 0.98 5.17
C GLU A 42 -7.40 1.46 4.47
N PHE A 43 -7.54 1.97 3.24
CA PHE A 43 -6.43 2.49 2.46
C PHE A 43 -5.77 3.68 3.15
N LEU A 44 -6.58 4.66 3.58
CA LEU A 44 -6.07 5.83 4.31
C LEU A 44 -5.42 5.43 5.64
N SER A 45 -5.99 4.45 6.35
CA SER A 45 -5.42 3.94 7.61
C SER A 45 -4.08 3.24 7.36
N PHE A 46 -3.96 2.49 6.27
CA PHE A 46 -2.72 1.80 5.91
C PHE A 46 -1.64 2.78 5.45
N VAL A 47 -2.00 3.77 4.63
CA VAL A 47 -1.11 4.88 4.23
C VAL A 47 -0.55 5.59 5.46
N GLN A 48 -1.41 5.97 6.41
CA GLN A 48 -0.97 6.63 7.65
C GLN A 48 -0.02 5.74 8.45
N TYR A 49 -0.36 4.45 8.60
CA TYR A 49 0.52 3.49 9.29
C TYR A 49 1.91 3.39 8.66
N LEU A 50 1.99 3.33 7.32
CA LEU A 50 3.27 3.27 6.61
C LEU A 50 4.10 4.55 6.83
N GLN A 51 3.45 5.71 6.85
CA GLN A 51 4.09 6.99 7.17
C GLN A 51 4.58 7.04 8.62
N ASP A 52 3.79 6.53 9.57
CA ASP A 52 4.13 6.52 11.00
C ASP A 52 5.35 5.63 11.30
N ILE A 53 5.57 4.56 10.53
CA ILE A 53 6.77 3.72 10.63
C ILE A 53 7.97 4.28 9.83
N GLY A 54 7.81 5.44 9.20
CA GLY A 54 8.87 6.18 8.53
C GLY A 54 9.06 5.87 7.03
N LEU A 55 8.12 5.18 6.39
CA LEU A 55 8.15 4.99 4.94
C LEU A 55 7.60 6.23 4.23
N VAL A 56 8.14 6.51 3.05
CA VAL A 56 7.76 7.67 2.23
C VAL A 56 6.98 7.21 1.02
N ASP A 57 5.83 7.85 0.78
CA ASP A 57 5.08 7.66 -0.46
C ASP A 57 5.78 8.38 -1.62
N GLU A 58 6.39 7.59 -2.51
CA GLU A 58 7.07 8.09 -3.70
C GLU A 58 6.11 8.62 -4.75
N LEU A 59 4.82 8.24 -4.70
CA LEU A 59 3.80 8.72 -5.63
C LEU A 59 3.09 9.98 -5.14
N ALA A 60 3.29 10.42 -3.90
CA ALA A 60 2.67 11.64 -3.38
C ALA A 60 3.03 12.90 -4.20
N ALA A 61 4.21 12.93 -4.81
CA ALA A 61 4.64 14.00 -5.72
C ALA A 61 4.25 13.76 -7.19
N ALA A 62 3.77 12.57 -7.53
CA ALA A 62 3.35 12.22 -8.88
C ALA A 62 1.90 12.64 -9.12
N SER A 63 1.58 13.10 -10.34
CA SER A 63 0.24 13.55 -10.70
C SER A 63 -0.79 12.42 -10.88
N GLY A 64 -0.47 11.17 -10.50
CA GLY A 64 -1.39 10.04 -10.60
C GLY A 64 -0.76 8.66 -10.35
N PRO A 65 -1.58 7.59 -10.42
CA PRO A 65 -1.15 6.20 -10.23
C PRO A 65 -0.05 5.80 -11.20
N ARG A 66 0.89 4.96 -10.75
CA ARG A 66 2.03 4.52 -11.57
C ARG A 66 2.15 3.01 -11.53
N GLY A 67 2.17 2.38 -12.70
CA GLY A 67 2.33 0.93 -12.81
C GLY A 67 1.17 0.10 -12.23
N GLY A 68 -0.03 0.69 -12.10
CA GLY A 68 -1.19 0.04 -11.49
C GLY A 68 -1.26 0.19 -9.96
N TYR A 69 -0.36 0.97 -9.36
CA TYR A 69 -0.37 1.30 -7.93
C TYR A 69 -0.91 2.69 -7.68
N ASP A 70 -1.79 2.81 -6.68
CA ASP A 70 -2.33 4.07 -6.17
C ASP A 70 -1.36 4.75 -5.19
N ALA A 71 -0.51 3.97 -4.51
CA ALA A 71 0.59 4.48 -3.70
C ALA A 71 1.80 3.53 -3.75
N ILE A 72 3.02 4.08 -3.65
CA ILE A 72 4.25 3.28 -3.57
C ILE A 72 5.08 3.79 -2.41
N PHE A 73 5.33 2.93 -1.42
CA PHE A 73 6.11 3.28 -0.24
C PHE A 73 7.51 2.68 -0.31
N GLY A 74 8.51 3.51 -0.05
CA GLY A 74 9.92 3.14 0.06
C GLY A 74 10.52 3.66 1.37
N ALA A 75 11.62 3.02 1.78
CA ALA A 75 12.50 3.49 2.86
C ALA A 75 13.68 4.25 2.27
#